data_AF-A0A259K2F4-F1
#
_entry.id   AF-A0A259K2F4-F1
#
_cell.length_a   1.000
_cell.length_b   1.000
_cell.length_c   1.000
_cell.angle_alpha   90.00
_cell.angle_beta   90.00
_cell.angle_gamma   90.00
#
_symmetry.space_group_name_H-M   'P 1'
#
loop_
_entity.id
_entity.type
_entity.pdbx_description
1 polymer ?
#
loop_
_entity_poly.entity_id
_entity_poly.type
_entity_poly.pdbx_seq_one_letter_code
_entity_poly.pdbx_strand_id
1 'polypeptide(L)'
;MHMAWLGHVGGRLKSDYRYSNALVYNTFPWPDASPAQRDKVEALAQAVLNARAAYPTSSLADLYDPDTMPADLRKAHAALDAAVDRLYRPAPFASDRDRVEHLFGRYEALVNPLERLGAAKNRQTNRRAARKAGAGAD
;
A
#
# COMPACT_ATOMS: atom_id res chain seq x y z
N MET A 1 2.20 0.51 -4.11
CA MET A 1 2.41 0.08 -2.69
C MET A 1 3.51 -0.94 -2.49
N HIS A 2 3.36 -2.16 -3.01
CA HIS A 2 4.29 -3.27 -2.72
C HIS A 2 5.73 -2.98 -3.15
N MET A 3 5.92 -2.37 -4.31
CA MET A 3 7.27 -1.98 -4.79
C MET A 3 7.94 -0.94 -3.90
N ALA A 4 7.17 -0.02 -3.28
CA ALA A 4 7.72 0.94 -2.34
C ALA A 4 8.23 0.25 -1.06
N TRP A 5 7.50 -0.77 -0.58
CA TRP A 5 7.92 -1.63 0.52
C TRP A 5 9.18 -2.44 0.17
N LEU A 6 9.17 -3.13 -0.97
CA LEU A 6 10.32 -3.86 -1.49
C LEU A 6 11.56 -2.95 -1.59
N GLY A 7 11.38 -1.73 -2.08
CA GLY A 7 12.49 -0.80 -2.28
C GLY A 7 13.19 -0.36 -0.99
N HIS A 8 12.48 -0.39 0.15
CA HIS A 8 12.99 0.03 1.46
C HIS A 8 13.36 -1.13 2.38
N VAL A 9 12.62 -2.23 2.36
CA VAL A 9 12.78 -3.36 3.30
C VAL A 9 13.45 -4.57 2.63
N GLY A 10 13.34 -4.67 1.31
CA GLY A 10 13.97 -5.73 0.54
C GLY A 10 15.49 -5.64 0.54
N GLY A 11 16.12 -6.77 0.24
CA GLY A 11 17.56 -6.81 0.02
C GLY A 11 17.94 -6.16 -1.31
N ARG A 12 19.24 -5.97 -1.49
CA ARG A 12 19.83 -5.59 -2.78
C ARG A 12 20.97 -6.53 -3.15
N LEU A 13 21.16 -6.72 -4.45
CA LEU A 13 22.43 -7.20 -4.99
C LEU A 13 23.07 -6.04 -5.73
N LYS A 14 24.11 -5.44 -5.14
CA LYS A 14 24.57 -4.09 -5.52
C LYS A 14 23.40 -3.11 -5.43
N SER A 15 22.87 -2.66 -6.56
CA SER A 15 21.72 -1.75 -6.64
C SER A 15 20.42 -2.45 -7.05
N ASP A 16 20.49 -3.69 -7.52
CA ASP A 16 19.33 -4.42 -8.05
C ASP A 16 18.44 -4.93 -6.92
N TYR A 17 17.13 -4.94 -7.15
CA TYR A 17 16.16 -5.46 -6.18
C TYR A 17 16.40 -6.95 -5.94
N ARG A 18 16.51 -7.34 -4.66
CA ARG A 18 16.53 -8.73 -4.24
C ARG A 18 15.31 -9.02 -3.39
N TYR A 19 14.33 -9.68 -4.00
CA TYR A 19 13.10 -10.07 -3.32
C TYR A 19 13.35 -11.20 -2.31
N SER A 20 12.69 -11.13 -1.16
CA SER A 20 12.70 -12.17 -0.13
C SER A 20 11.31 -12.32 0.46
N ASN A 21 10.83 -13.56 0.57
CA ASN A 21 9.55 -13.83 1.22
C ASN A 21 9.58 -13.41 2.69
N ALA A 22 10.66 -13.73 3.41
CA ALA A 22 10.79 -13.47 4.84
C ALA A 22 10.87 -11.97 5.15
N LEU A 23 11.59 -11.19 4.33
CA LEU A 23 11.78 -9.76 4.58
C LEU A 23 10.69 -8.89 3.96
N VAL A 24 10.17 -9.26 2.79
CA VAL A 24 9.25 -8.41 2.02
C VAL A 24 7.82 -8.91 2.14
N TYR A 25 7.55 -10.14 1.72
CA TYR A 25 6.17 -10.64 1.64
C TYR A 25 5.53 -10.82 3.02
N ASN A 26 6.21 -11.53 3.93
CA ASN A 26 5.69 -11.86 5.25
C ASN A 26 5.50 -10.63 6.15
N THR A 27 6.23 -9.55 5.87
CA THR A 27 6.18 -8.30 6.64
C THR A 27 5.34 -7.23 5.96
N PHE A 28 4.88 -7.44 4.73
CA PHE A 28 4.14 -6.43 3.99
C PHE A 28 2.80 -6.15 4.68
N PRO A 29 2.56 -4.92 5.16
CA PRO A 29 1.38 -4.62 5.96
C PRO A 29 0.17 -4.41 5.04
N TRP A 30 -0.42 -5.50 4.56
CA TRP A 30 -1.60 -5.46 3.69
C TRP A 30 -2.85 -4.93 4.42
N PRO A 31 -3.76 -4.19 3.74
CA PRO A 31 -4.95 -3.65 4.35
C PRO A 31 -6.14 -4.58 4.32
N ASP A 32 -7.08 -4.34 5.22
CA ASP A 32 -8.41 -4.92 5.12
C ASP A 32 -9.12 -4.36 3.89
N ALA A 33 -9.79 -5.24 3.15
CA ALA A 33 -10.54 -4.90 1.95
C ALA A 33 -11.87 -5.64 1.94
N SER A 34 -12.95 -4.92 1.65
CA SER A 34 -14.28 -5.49 1.46
C SER A 34 -14.35 -6.36 0.19
N PRO A 35 -15.35 -7.26 0.06
CA PRO A 35 -15.51 -8.07 -1.15
C PRO A 35 -15.53 -7.23 -2.44
N ALA A 36 -16.34 -6.17 -2.48
CA ALA A 36 -16.42 -5.29 -3.66
C ALA A 36 -15.08 -4.58 -3.98
N GLN A 37 -14.27 -4.26 -2.95
CA GLN A 37 -12.92 -3.72 -3.18
C GLN A 37 -11.98 -4.77 -3.78
N ARG A 38 -12.08 -6.02 -3.33
CA ARG A 38 -11.30 -7.15 -3.88
C ARG A 38 -11.68 -7.41 -5.33
N ASP A 39 -12.97 -7.52 -5.62
CA ASP A 39 -13.48 -7.73 -6.99
C ASP A 39 -12.97 -6.65 -7.94
N LYS A 40 -12.95 -5.40 -7.48
CA LYS A 40 -12.41 -4.28 -8.26
C LYS A 40 -10.90 -4.41 -8.52
N VAL A 41 -10.13 -4.79 -7.52
CA VAL A 41 -8.68 -5.00 -7.67
C VAL A 41 -8.42 -6.18 -8.61
N GLU A 42 -9.19 -7.26 -8.50
CA GLU A 42 -9.10 -8.44 -9.38
C GLU A 42 -9.39 -8.08 -10.84
N ALA A 43 -10.46 -7.33 -11.10
CA ALA A 43 -10.78 -6.87 -12.46
C ALA A 43 -9.66 -6.00 -13.06
N LEU A 44 -9.04 -5.12 -12.26
CA LEU A 44 -7.92 -4.28 -12.69
C LEU A 44 -6.64 -5.10 -12.90
N ALA A 45 -6.38 -6.11 -12.06
CA ALA A 45 -5.29 -7.05 -12.24
C ALA A 45 -5.45 -7.84 -13.55
N GLN A 46 -6.67 -8.28 -13.87
CA GLN A 46 -6.97 -8.92 -15.14
C GLN A 46 -6.73 -7.98 -16.33
N ALA A 47 -7.04 -6.69 -16.20
CA ALA A 47 -6.73 -5.71 -17.25
C ALA A 47 -5.22 -5.59 -17.52
N VAL A 48 -4.36 -5.69 -16.48
CA VAL A 48 -2.90 -5.77 -16.65
C VAL A 48 -2.49 -7.03 -17.42
N LEU A 49 -3.09 -8.18 -17.10
CA LEU A 49 -2.83 -9.44 -17.82
C LEU A 49 -3.25 -9.34 -19.29
N ASN A 50 -4.42 -8.76 -19.57
CA ASN A 50 -4.91 -8.54 -20.93
C ASN A 50 -3.98 -7.60 -21.71
N ALA A 51 -3.52 -6.50 -21.08
CA ALA A 51 -2.57 -5.59 -21.70
C ALA A 51 -1.24 -6.29 -22.05
N ARG A 52 -0.72 -7.17 -21.18
CA ARG A 52 0.47 -7.99 -21.50
C ARG A 52 0.20 -8.93 -22.68
N ALA A 53 -0.96 -9.59 -22.71
CA ALA A 53 -1.31 -10.56 -23.74
C ALA A 53 -1.42 -9.95 -25.15
N ALA A 54 -1.63 -8.63 -25.25
CA ALA A 54 -1.65 -7.92 -26.53
C ALA A 54 -0.26 -7.85 -27.22
N TYR A 55 0.82 -8.23 -26.54
CA TYR A 55 2.21 -8.17 -27.03
C TYR A 55 2.89 -9.55 -26.97
N PRO A 56 2.42 -10.56 -27.74
CA PRO A 56 2.84 -11.95 -27.59
C PRO A 56 4.31 -12.22 -27.97
N THR A 57 4.94 -11.32 -28.72
CA THR A 57 6.35 -11.42 -29.12
C THR A 57 7.31 -10.70 -28.18
N SER A 58 6.80 -9.89 -27.25
CA SER A 58 7.60 -9.13 -26.28
C SER A 58 7.86 -9.97 -25.04
N SER A 59 9.09 -9.93 -24.52
CA SER A 59 9.40 -10.48 -23.22
C SER A 59 8.86 -9.59 -22.10
N LEU A 60 8.81 -10.09 -20.87
CA LEU A 60 8.51 -9.25 -19.70
C LEU A 60 9.57 -8.16 -19.49
N ALA A 61 10.82 -8.37 -19.92
CA ALA A 61 11.83 -7.32 -19.83
C ALA A 61 11.46 -6.15 -20.75
N ASP A 62 11.08 -6.44 -22.00
CA ASP A 62 10.65 -5.43 -22.97
C ASP A 62 9.39 -4.68 -22.50
N LEU A 63 8.42 -5.40 -21.93
CA LEU A 63 7.17 -4.81 -21.46
C LEU A 63 7.33 -3.95 -20.19
N TYR A 64 8.38 -4.16 -19.40
CA TYR A 64 8.61 -3.46 -18.13
C TYR A 64 9.80 -2.52 -18.13
N ASP A 65 10.45 -2.35 -19.28
CA ASP A 65 11.42 -1.28 -19.48
C ASP A 65 10.73 0.08 -19.30
N PRO A 66 11.22 0.96 -18.41
CA PRO A 66 10.52 2.21 -18.07
C PRO A 66 10.30 3.16 -19.26
N ASP A 67 11.24 3.16 -20.20
CA ASP A 67 11.27 4.08 -21.34
C ASP A 67 10.39 3.57 -22.49
N THR A 68 10.30 2.26 -22.65
CA THR A 68 9.59 1.61 -23.76
C THR A 68 8.30 0.90 -23.37
N MET A 69 7.93 0.84 -22.07
CA MET A 69 6.69 0.21 -21.61
C MET A 69 5.48 0.75 -22.39
N PRO A 70 4.63 -0.13 -22.97
CA PRO A 70 3.45 0.28 -23.72
C PRO A 70 2.47 1.14 -22.89
N ALA A 71 1.84 2.11 -23.56
CA ALA A 71 1.00 3.11 -22.89
C ALA A 71 -0.26 2.49 -22.23
N ASP A 72 -0.84 1.47 -22.85
CA ASP A 72 -1.98 0.72 -22.32
C ASP A 72 -1.60 -0.09 -21.07
N LEU A 73 -0.45 -0.75 -21.07
CA LEU A 73 0.08 -1.44 -19.89
C LEU A 73 0.37 -0.47 -18.74
N ARG A 74 1.01 0.67 -19.04
CA ARG A 74 1.27 1.73 -18.05
C ARG A 74 -0.04 2.25 -17.44
N LYS A 75 -1.07 2.47 -18.27
CA LYS A 75 -2.40 2.89 -17.82
C LYS A 75 -3.09 1.83 -16.96
N ALA A 76 -2.97 0.56 -17.31
CA ALA A 76 -3.54 -0.54 -16.52
C ALA A 76 -2.91 -0.63 -15.12
N HIS A 77 -1.58 -0.49 -15.01
CA HIS A 77 -0.89 -0.40 -13.72
C HIS A 77 -1.30 0.82 -12.92
N ALA A 78 -1.34 2.00 -13.53
CA ALA A 78 -1.75 3.22 -12.83
C ALA A 78 -3.17 3.10 -12.24
N ALA A 79 -4.09 2.44 -12.95
CA ALA A 79 -5.44 2.17 -12.45
C ALA A 79 -5.45 1.17 -11.29
N LEU A 80 -4.67 0.08 -11.40
CA LEU A 80 -4.52 -0.92 -10.34
C LEU A 80 -3.89 -0.30 -9.08
N ASP A 81 -2.79 0.44 -9.23
CA ASP A 81 -2.12 1.13 -8.14
C ASP A 81 -3.05 2.13 -7.45
N ALA A 82 -3.82 2.92 -8.21
CA ALA A 82 -4.78 3.86 -7.64
C ALA A 82 -5.90 3.14 -6.86
N ALA A 83 -6.30 1.93 -7.26
CA ALA A 83 -7.27 1.13 -6.52
C ALA A 83 -6.67 0.55 -5.23
N VAL A 84 -5.43 0.03 -5.30
CA VAL A 84 -4.70 -0.50 -4.14
C VAL A 84 -4.38 0.61 -3.14
N ASP A 85 -3.89 1.76 -3.58
CA ASP A 85 -3.60 2.94 -2.73
C ASP A 85 -4.85 3.36 -1.93
N ARG A 86 -6.04 3.31 -2.54
CA ARG A 86 -7.32 3.63 -1.87
C ARG A 86 -7.72 2.64 -0.78
N LEU A 87 -7.17 1.43 -0.77
CA LEU A 87 -7.38 0.48 0.34
C LEU A 87 -6.68 0.93 1.62
N TYR A 88 -5.60 1.70 1.49
CA TYR A 88 -4.82 2.18 2.63
C TYR A 88 -5.38 3.46 3.22
N ARG A 89 -5.77 4.42 2.36
CA ARG A 89 -6.45 5.65 2.78
C ARG A 89 -7.19 6.33 1.61
N PRO A 90 -8.19 7.19 1.88
CA PRO A 90 -8.90 7.92 0.82
C PRO A 90 -8.04 8.96 0.08
N ALA A 91 -7.10 9.59 0.79
CA ALA A 91 -6.23 10.63 0.21
C ALA A 91 -5.13 10.02 -0.66
N PRO A 92 -4.80 10.62 -1.82
CA PRO A 92 -3.73 10.12 -2.68
C PRO A 92 -2.37 10.15 -1.97
N PHE A 93 -1.45 9.29 -2.42
CA PHE A 93 -0.05 9.33 -2.01
C PHE A 93 0.74 10.22 -2.95
N ALA A 94 1.51 11.16 -2.38
CA ALA A 94 2.27 12.13 -3.17
C ALA A 94 3.58 11.56 -3.72
N SER A 95 4.13 10.53 -3.06
CA SER A 95 5.41 9.91 -3.44
C SER A 95 5.55 8.51 -2.84
N ASP A 96 6.56 7.76 -3.27
CA ASP A 96 6.90 6.48 -2.65
C ASP A 96 7.37 6.60 -1.21
N ARG A 97 7.96 7.74 -0.83
CA ARG A 97 8.27 8.05 0.57
C ARG A 97 7.01 8.12 1.43
N ASP A 98 5.99 8.85 0.98
CA ASP A 98 4.70 8.95 1.67
C ASP A 98 4.01 7.58 1.79
N ARG A 99 4.11 6.75 0.74
CA ARG A 99 3.64 5.35 0.80
C ARG A 99 4.37 4.57 1.89
N VAL A 100 5.69 4.65 1.94
CA VAL A 100 6.52 3.90 2.90
C VAL A 100 6.29 4.35 4.34
N GLU A 101 6.19 5.66 4.58
CA GLU A 101 5.85 6.22 5.90
C GLU A 101 4.50 5.67 6.39
N HIS A 102 3.49 5.63 5.51
CA HIS A 102 2.19 5.03 5.84
C HIS A 102 2.29 3.53 6.11
N LEU A 103 3.04 2.78 5.29
CA LEU A 103 3.23 1.34 5.46
C LEU A 103 3.93 1.02 6.78
N PHE A 104 4.97 1.76 7.18
CA PHE A 104 5.63 1.57 8.47
C PHE A 104 4.68 1.80 9.64
N GLY A 105 3.89 2.88 9.61
CA GLY A 105 2.88 3.13 10.65
C GLY A 105 1.83 2.01 10.74
N ARG A 106 1.51 1.34 9.63
CA ARG A 106 0.62 0.16 9.61
C ARG A 106 1.33 -1.10 10.10
N TYR A 107 2.58 -1.33 9.71
CA TYR A 107 3.38 -2.44 10.19
C TYR A 107 3.54 -2.42 11.71
N GLU A 108 3.90 -1.26 12.27
CA GLU A 108 3.97 -1.02 13.72
C GLU A 108 2.64 -1.41 14.42
N ALA A 109 1.51 -1.05 13.81
CA ALA A 109 0.18 -1.41 14.32
C ALA A 109 -0.06 -2.92 14.41
N LEU A 110 0.46 -3.68 13.45
CA LEU A 110 0.28 -5.12 13.34
C LEU A 110 1.19 -5.87 14.32
N VAL A 111 2.40 -5.37 14.56
CA VAL A 111 3.36 -6.02 15.48
C VAL A 111 3.17 -5.62 16.93
N ASN A 112 2.63 -4.42 17.21
CA ASN A 112 2.37 -3.91 18.57
C ASN A 112 0.88 -3.59 18.82
N PRO A 113 -0.03 -4.57 18.69
CA PRO A 113 -1.47 -4.30 18.75
C PRO A 113 -1.92 -3.77 20.12
N LEU A 114 -1.30 -4.24 21.22
CA LEU A 114 -1.66 -3.86 22.59
C LEU A 114 -1.31 -2.39 22.90
N GLU A 115 -0.14 -1.92 22.44
CA GLU A 115 0.28 -0.53 22.61
C GLU A 115 -0.67 0.43 21.90
N ARG A 116 -1.10 0.08 20.67
CA ARG A 116 -2.10 0.87 19.94
C ARG A 116 -3.45 0.91 20.61
N LEU A 117 -3.96 -0.24 21.08
CA LEU A 117 -5.24 -0.31 21.80
C LEU A 117 -5.19 0.52 23.09
N GLY A 118 -4.07 0.46 23.82
CA GLY A 118 -3.81 1.28 25.00
C GLY A 118 -3.80 2.78 24.68
N ALA A 119 -3.07 3.19 23.65
CA ALA A 119 -3.00 4.59 23.22
C ALA A 119 -4.36 5.13 22.75
N ALA A 120 -5.16 4.33 22.04
CA ALA A 120 -6.51 4.71 21.61
C ALA A 120 -7.46 4.92 22.80
N LYS A 121 -7.42 4.01 23.78
CA LYS A 121 -8.21 4.11 25.02
C LYS A 121 -7.85 5.37 25.80
N ASN A 122 -6.56 5.70 25.91
CA ASN A 122 -6.07 6.89 26.59
C ASN A 122 -6.51 8.20 25.90
N ARG A 123 -6.51 8.26 24.56
CA ARG A 123 -7.04 9.43 23.83
C ARG A 123 -8.53 9.63 24.06
N GLN A 124 -9.30 8.53 24.15
CA GLN A 124 -10.74 8.59 24.40
C GLN A 124 -11.06 9.09 25.82
N THR A 125 -10.34 8.62 26.84
CA THR A 125 -10.47 9.13 28.22
C THR A 125 -10.08 10.60 28.31
N ASN A 126 -8.99 11.02 27.69
CA ASN A 126 -8.56 12.42 27.70
C ASN A 126 -9.57 13.35 27.02
N ARG A 127 -10.15 12.94 25.88
CA ARG A 127 -11.23 13.70 25.21
C ARG A 127 -12.48 13.81 26.07
N ARG A 128 -12.88 12.73 26.76
CA ARG A 128 -14.02 12.76 27.69
C ARG A 128 -13.76 13.67 28.89
N ALA A 129 -12.56 13.62 29.46
CA ALA A 129 -12.16 14.49 30.57
C ALA A 129 -12.18 15.97 30.17
N ALA A 130 -11.61 16.33 29.00
CA ALA A 130 -11.64 17.69 28.47
C ALA A 130 -13.06 18.20 28.23
N ARG A 131 -13.95 17.37 27.68
CA ARG A 131 -15.36 17.73 27.45
C ARG A 131 -16.14 17.94 28.75
N LYS A 132 -15.83 17.18 29.80
CA LYS A 132 -16.45 17.34 31.13
C LYS A 132 -15.95 18.62 31.83
N ALA A 133 -14.68 18.97 31.66
CA ALA A 133 -14.11 20.20 32.21
C ALA A 133 -14.66 21.46 31.54
N GLY A 134 -14.91 21.43 30.22
CA GLY A 134 -15.51 22.55 29.49
C GLY A 134 -17.02 22.75 29.73
N ALA A 135 -17.74 21.72 30.19
CA ALA A 135 -19.19 21.78 30.43
C ALA A 135 -19.58 22.26 31.84
N GLY A 136 -18.62 22.52 32.72
CA GLY A 136 -18.84 23.03 34.08
C GLY A 136 -18.47 24.50 34.27
N ALA A 137 -18.27 25.23 33.18
CA ALA A 137 -17.83 26.63 33.17
C ALA A 137 -18.92 27.62 32.69
N ASP A 138 -20.15 27.15 32.47
CA ASP A 138 -21.33 27.95 32.14
C ASP A 138 -22.38 27.89 33.28
#